data_AF-A0A3Q0JI76-F1
#
_entry.id   AF-A0A3Q0JI76-F1
#
_cell.length_a   1.000
_cell.length_b   1.000
_cell.length_c   1.000
_cell.angle_alpha   90.00
_cell.angle_beta   90.00
_cell.angle_gamma   90.00
#
_symmetry.space_group_name_H-M   'P 1'
#
loop_
_entity.id
_entity.type
_entity.pdbx_description
1 polymer ?
#
loop_
_entity_poly.entity_id
_entity_poly.type
_entity_poly.pdbx_seq_one_letter_code
_entity_poly.pdbx_strand_id
1 'polypeptide(L)' 'MKVIMGDRPAAERACKDPNPIIDGRKANVNLAILGAKPRGTLPPGKLLHPLMSY' A
#
# COMPACT_ATOMS: atom_id res chain seq x y z
N MET A 1 -8.55 -3.49 -4.71
CA MET A 1 -9.85 -2.83 -4.42
C MET A 1 -9.62 -1.80 -3.32
N LYS A 2 -10.36 -0.67 -3.31
CA LYS A 2 -10.27 0.37 -2.29
C LYS A 2 -11.61 0.46 -1.55
N VAL A 3 -11.56 0.46 -0.22
CA VAL A 3 -12.73 0.67 0.65
C VAL A 3 -12.50 1.95 1.46
N ILE A 4 -13.55 2.75 1.64
CA ILE A 4 -13.54 3.93 2.51
C ILE A 4 -14.39 3.60 3.74
N MET A 5 -13.83 3.79 4.93
CA MET A 5 -14.55 3.61 6.19
C MET A 5 -15.23 4.92 6.60
N GLY A 6 -16.37 4.84 7.27
CA GLY A 6 -17.15 6.02 7.69
C GLY A 6 -16.44 6.91 8.72
N ASP A 7 -15.53 6.33 9.52
CA ASP A 7 -14.75 7.04 10.53
C ASP A 7 -13.39 6.36 10.80
N ARG A 8 -12.53 7.03 11.58
CA ARG A 8 -11.20 6.53 11.95
C ARG A 8 -11.27 5.24 12.79
N PRO A 9 -12.07 5.15 13.87
CA PRO A 9 -12.19 3.90 14.64
C PRO A 9 -12.61 2.68 13.81
N ALA A 10 -13.47 2.86 12.81
CA ALA A 10 -13.87 1.79 11.90
C ALA A 10 -12.69 1.32 11.03
N ALA A 11 -11.83 2.24 10.56
CA ALA A 11 -10.60 1.88 9.86
C ALA A 11 -9.61 1.14 10.77
N GLU A 12 -9.45 1.58 12.02
CA GLU A 12 -8.58 0.90 12.99
C GLU A 12 -9.06 -0.53 13.27
N ARG A 13 -10.37 -0.74 13.46
CA ARG A 13 -10.96 -2.09 13.61
C ARG A 13 -10.71 -2.96 12.38
N ALA A 14 -10.88 -2.41 11.18
CA ALA A 14 -10.65 -3.14 9.94
C ALA A 14 -9.18 -3.54 9.74
N CYS A 15 -8.22 -2.75 10.25
CA CYS A 15 -6.80 -3.06 10.18
C CYS A 15 -6.29 -3.98 11.30
N LYS A 16 -7.12 -4.29 12.33
CA LYS A 16 -6.70 -5.12 13.47
C LYS A 16 -6.34 -6.55 13.05
N ASP A 17 -7.07 -7.11 12.10
CA ASP A 17 -6.67 -8.31 11.39
C ASP A 17 -6.16 -7.91 10.00
N PRO A 18 -4.84 -7.92 9.77
CA PRO A 18 -4.28 -7.55 8.48
C PRO A 18 -4.54 -8.59 7.38
N ASN A 19 -5.01 -9.79 7.74
CA ASN A 19 -5.28 -10.85 6.77
C ASN A 19 -6.65 -11.55 6.97
N PRO A 20 -7.76 -10.81 6.86
CA PRO A 20 -9.09 -11.37 7.07
C PRO A 20 -9.46 -12.35 5.96
N ILE A 21 -10.39 -13.26 6.25
CA ILE A 21 -11.00 -14.12 5.25
C ILE A 21 -12.18 -13.37 4.61
N ILE A 22 -12.13 -13.17 3.30
CA ILE A 22 -13.21 -12.57 2.50
C ILE A 22 -13.60 -13.62 1.44
N ASP A 23 -14.89 -13.99 1.40
CA ASP A 23 -15.42 -15.02 0.50
C ASP A 23 -14.65 -16.36 0.53
N GLY A 24 -14.19 -16.76 1.73
CA GLY A 24 -13.42 -18.00 1.92
C GLY A 24 -11.95 -17.92 1.49
N ARG A 25 -11.44 -16.76 1.07
CA ARG A 25 -10.03 -16.56 0.72
C ARG A 25 -9.36 -15.56 1.64
N LYS A 26 -8.10 -15.81 1.97
CA LYS A 26 -7.27 -14.87 2.75
C LYS A 26 -7.01 -13.61 1.93
N ALA A 27 -7.50 -12.49 2.41
CA ALA A 27 -7.24 -11.17 1.84
C ALA A 27 -6.09 -10.50 2.58
N ASN A 28 -5.65 -9.34 2.09
CA ASN A 28 -4.69 -8.47 2.77
C ASN A 28 -5.30 -7.07 2.91
N VAL A 29 -5.24 -6.52 4.11
CA VAL A 29 -5.76 -5.19 4.43
C VAL A 29 -4.61 -4.30 4.85
N ASN A 30 -4.53 -3.13 4.22
CA ASN A 30 -3.53 -2.11 4.48
C ASN A 30 -4.14 -0.72 4.30
N LEU A 31 -3.60 0.27 5.01
CA LEU A 31 -3.95 1.66 4.76
C LEU A 31 -3.45 2.07 3.37
N ALA A 32 -4.31 2.72 2.59
CA ALA A 32 -4.00 3.10 1.21
C ALA A 32 -2.77 4.01 1.09
N ILE A 33 -2.42 4.76 2.16
CA ILE A 33 -1.22 5.60 2.21
C ILE A 33 0.08 4.79 2.32
N LEU A 34 0.04 3.60 2.93
CA LEU A 34 1.23 2.78 3.17
C LEU A 34 1.73 2.09 1.89
N GLY A 35 0.82 1.82 0.95
CA GLY A 35 1.14 1.29 -0.38
C GLY A 35 1.16 2.34 -1.50
N ALA A 36 0.95 3.61 -1.17
CA ALA A 36 0.90 4.66 -2.18
C ALA A 36 2.30 4.88 -2.76
N LYS A 37 2.51 4.50 -4.02
CA LYS A 37 3.64 5.02 -4.80
C LYS A 37 3.55 6.55 -4.78
N PRO A 38 4.66 7.27 -4.53
CA PRO A 38 4.65 8.72 -4.59
C PRO A 38 4.02 9.18 -5.91
N ARG A 39 2.96 9.99 -5.86
CA ARG A 39 2.47 10.73 -7.04
C ARG A 39 3.41 11.91 -7.29
N GLY A 40 4.66 11.58 -7.59
CA GLY A 40 5.64 12.47 -8.16
C GLY A 40 6.15 11.79 -9.40
N THR A 41 6.01 12.43 -10.55
CA THR A 41 6.75 12.07 -11.74
C THR A 41 8.24 12.09 -11.40
N LEU A 42 8.83 10.97 -10.99
CA LEU A 42 10.28 10.86 -11.08
C LEU A 42 10.60 10.98 -12.57
N PRO A 43 11.41 11.96 -12.99
CA PRO A 43 11.91 11.95 -14.36
C PRO A 43 12.63 10.61 -14.58
N PRO A 44 12.42 9.94 -15.73
CA PRO A 44 13.12 8.71 -16.05
C PRO A 44 14.62 9.03 -16.09
N GLY A 45 15.37 8.63 -15.06
CA GLY A 45 16.81 8.90 -15.01
C GLY A 45 17.51 8.98 -13.65
N LYS A 46 16.85 8.74 -12.51
CA LYS A 46 17.52 8.76 -11.19
C LYS A 46 17.48 7.45 -10.39
N LEU A 47 17.50 6.30 -11.08
CA LEU A 47 17.79 5.01 -10.44
C LEU A 47 18.99 4.27 -11.06
N LEU A 48 19.72 4.89 -11.99
CA LEU A 48 20.93 4.33 -12.56
C LEU A 48 22.11 5.28 -12.37
N HIS A 49 22.89 5.04 -11.31
CA HIS A 49 24.32 5.35 -11.28
C HIS A 49 24.97 4.62 -10.08
N PRO A 50 26.18 4.04 -10.20
CA PRO A 50 26.70 3.20 -11.27
C PRO A 50 27.29 1.89 -10.68
N LEU A 51 26.68 0.72 -10.88
CA LEU A 51 27.39 -0.56 -10.67
C LEU A 51 28.19 -0.98 -11.91
N MET A 52 28.54 -0.01 -12.76
CA MET A 52 29.34 -0.19 -13.96
C MET A 52 30.31 0.98 -14.09
N SER A 53 31.20 1.14 -13.11
CA SER A 53 32.55 1.62 -13.37
C SER A 53 33.43 1.28 -12.17
N TYR A 54 34.37 0.36 -12.41
CA TYR A 54 35.34 -0.28 -11.51
C TYR A 54 34.83 -1.45 -10.67
#